data_AF-A0A529LCD6-F1
#
_entry.id   AF-A0A529LCD6-F1
#
_cell.length_a   1.000
_cell.length_b   1.000
_cell.length_c   1.000
_cell.angle_alpha   90.00
_cell.angle_beta   90.00
_cell.angle_gamma   90.00
#
_symmetry.space_group_name_H-M   'P 1'
#
loop_
_entity.id
_entity.type
_entity.pdbx_description
1 polymer ?
#
loop_
_entity_poly.entity_id
_entity_poly.type
_entity_poly.pdbx_seq_one_letter_code
_entity_poly.pdbx_strand_id
1 'polypeptide(L)'
;LQQRYHSVDPVILRGLRGWDTFDWGVDRDHRYLPTSQQEVLEKAAEFGIRGGLTMSMHDHRGRFAALTFASNEAHPPFLRSLTRYEKAM
;
A
#
# COMPACT_ATOMS: atom_id res chain seq x y z
N LEU A 1 17.23 -7.47 -4.37
CA LEU A 1 15.94 -7.99 -4.92
C LEU A 1 15.85 -9.52 -4.92
N GLN A 2 16.57 -10.24 -4.04
CA GLN A 2 16.63 -11.71 -4.09
C GLN A 2 15.28 -12.39 -3.80
N GLN A 3 14.45 -11.81 -2.92
CA GLN A 3 13.13 -12.35 -2.54
C GLN A 3 11.99 -11.94 -3.48
N ARG A 4 12.22 -11.00 -4.42
CA ARG A 4 11.22 -10.49 -5.38
C ARG A 4 9.85 -10.12 -4.77
N TYR A 5 9.84 -9.55 -3.56
CA TYR A 5 8.60 -9.19 -2.86
C TYR A 5 7.65 -8.34 -3.71
N HIS A 6 8.14 -7.46 -4.58
CA HIS A 6 7.30 -6.66 -5.51
C HIS A 6 6.31 -7.48 -6.36
N SER A 7 6.57 -8.78 -6.60
CA SER A 7 5.69 -9.65 -7.38
C SER A 7 4.51 -10.22 -6.58
N VAL A 8 4.59 -10.16 -5.25
CA VAL A 8 3.58 -10.66 -4.32
C VAL A 8 3.11 -9.61 -3.31
N ASP A 9 3.74 -8.44 -3.29
CA ASP A 9 3.39 -7.32 -2.42
C ASP A 9 1.99 -6.80 -2.78
N PRO A 10 1.01 -6.91 -1.88
CA PRO A 10 -0.36 -6.52 -2.16
C PRO A 10 -0.50 -5.02 -2.47
N VAL A 11 0.36 -4.17 -1.92
CA VAL A 11 0.37 -2.71 -2.17
C VAL A 11 0.80 -2.44 -3.60
N ILE A 12 1.87 -3.08 -4.06
CA ILE A 12 2.35 -2.95 -5.45
C ILE A 12 1.33 -3.52 -6.44
N LEU A 13 0.84 -4.73 -6.18
CA LEU A 13 -0.15 -5.38 -7.05
C LEU A 13 -1.47 -4.60 -7.15
N ARG A 14 -1.87 -3.92 -6.07
CA ARG A 14 -3.02 -3.00 -6.09
C ARG A 14 -2.72 -1.76 -6.93
N GLY A 15 -1.55 -1.12 -6.73
CA GLY A 15 -1.15 0.06 -7.51
C GLY A 15 -0.99 -0.20 -9.01
N LEU A 16 -0.67 -1.43 -9.40
CA LEU A 16 -0.61 -1.83 -10.81
C LEU A 16 -1.98 -1.81 -11.52
N ARG A 17 -3.11 -1.81 -10.78
CA ARG A 17 -4.46 -1.87 -11.37
C ARG A 17 -4.96 -0.54 -11.92
N GLY A 18 -4.29 0.58 -11.65
CA GLY A 18 -4.69 1.88 -12.18
C GLY A 18 -3.99 3.04 -11.48
N TRP A 19 -4.41 4.26 -11.82
CA TRP A 19 -4.02 5.47 -11.11
C TRP A 19 -4.95 5.64 -9.91
N ASP A 20 -4.39 5.52 -8.71
CA ASP A 20 -5.17 5.61 -7.49
C ASP A 20 -4.30 6.01 -6.29
N THR A 21 -4.93 6.70 -5.34
CA THR A 21 -4.41 6.96 -4.00
C THR A 21 -5.20 6.10 -3.03
N PHE A 22 -4.55 5.15 -2.37
CA PHE A 22 -5.26 4.22 -1.51
C PHE A 22 -4.53 3.99 -0.19
N ASP A 23 -5.34 3.75 0.84
CA ASP A 23 -4.86 3.28 2.11
C ASP A 23 -4.83 1.75 2.18
N TRP A 24 -3.96 1.23 3.05
CA TRP A 24 -3.76 -0.18 3.31
C TRP A 24 -3.24 -0.38 4.73
N GLY A 25 -3.44 -1.58 5.27
CA GLY A 25 -3.00 -1.91 6.63
C GLY A 25 -3.13 -3.40 6.91
N VAL A 26 -2.19 -3.94 7.70
CA VAL A 26 -2.16 -5.38 8.00
C VAL A 26 -3.50 -5.86 8.53
N ASP A 27 -4.10 -5.18 9.51
CA ASP A 27 -5.35 -5.64 10.14
C ASP A 27 -6.59 -5.57 9.21
N ARG A 28 -6.58 -4.64 8.26
CA ARG A 28 -7.70 -4.41 7.32
C ARG A 28 -7.64 -5.39 6.15
N ASP A 29 -6.46 -5.55 5.57
CA ASP A 29 -6.30 -6.27 4.31
C ASP A 29 -6.06 -7.78 4.53
N HIS A 30 -5.53 -8.19 5.68
CA HIS A 30 -5.16 -9.59 5.96
C HIS A 30 -6.27 -10.59 5.63
N ARG A 31 -7.53 -10.29 5.99
CA ARG A 31 -8.68 -11.17 5.75
C ARG A 31 -9.06 -11.40 4.28
N TYR A 32 -8.58 -10.55 3.37
CA TYR A 32 -8.97 -10.58 1.96
C TYR A 32 -7.80 -10.93 1.02
N LEU A 33 -6.60 -11.09 1.58
CA LEU A 33 -5.39 -11.35 0.81
C LEU A 33 -5.04 -12.85 0.79
N PRO A 34 -4.45 -13.36 -0.30
CA PRO A 34 -3.83 -14.69 -0.31
C PRO A 34 -2.72 -14.79 0.75
N THR A 35 -2.47 -16.00 1.28
CA THR A 35 -1.44 -16.26 2.30
C THR A 35 -0.07 -15.69 1.94
N SER A 36 0.37 -15.84 0.70
CA SER A 36 1.66 -15.30 0.25
C SER A 36 1.75 -13.78 0.33
N GLN A 37 0.64 -13.06 0.22
CA GLN A 37 0.59 -11.60 0.35
C GLN A 37 0.47 -11.19 1.82
N GLN A 38 -0.24 -11.98 2.64
CA GLN A 38 -0.30 -11.80 4.10
C GLN A 38 1.10 -11.90 4.72
N GLU A 39 1.87 -12.94 4.36
CA GLU A 39 3.24 -13.14 4.86
C GLU A 39 4.17 -11.96 4.56
N VAL A 40 3.98 -11.29 3.42
CA VAL A 40 4.77 -10.09 3.07
C VAL A 40 4.47 -8.96 4.04
N LEU A 41 3.18 -8.71 4.32
CA LEU A 41 2.76 -7.67 5.25
C LEU A 41 3.16 -7.99 6.69
N GLU A 42 3.07 -9.25 7.11
CA GLU A 42 3.51 -9.70 8.44
C GLU A 42 5.01 -9.50 8.63
N LYS A 43 5.84 -9.89 7.65
CA LYS A 43 7.28 -9.63 7.69
C LYS A 43 7.59 -8.14 7.69
N ALA A 44 6.86 -7.34 6.93
CA ALA A 44 7.02 -5.88 6.91
C ALA A 44 6.67 -5.25 8.27
N ALA A 45 5.67 -5.80 8.98
CA ALA A 45 5.27 -5.34 10.30
C ALA A 45 6.39 -5.48 11.35
N GLU A 46 7.27 -6.47 11.22
CA GLU A 46 8.47 -6.62 12.07
C GLU A 46 9.43 -5.43 11.96
N PHE A 47 9.38 -4.69 10.83
CA PHE A 47 10.16 -3.46 10.60
C PHE A 47 9.35 -2.18 10.86
N GLY A 48 8.18 -2.28 11.49
CA GLY A 48 7.30 -1.14 11.76
C GLY A 48 6.52 -0.63 10.54
N ILE A 49 6.41 -1.43 9.48
CA ILE A 49 5.63 -1.12 8.28
C ILE A 49 4.30 -1.88 8.39
N ARG A 50 3.31 -1.28 9.06
CA ARG A 50 2.04 -1.93 9.43
C ARG A 50 0.82 -1.36 8.70
N GLY A 51 0.94 -0.18 8.13
CA GLY A 51 -0.07 0.42 7.28
C GLY A 51 0.47 1.67 6.61
N GLY A 52 -0.33 2.27 5.73
CA GLY A 52 0.13 3.43 5.00
C GLY A 52 -0.85 3.93 3.96
N LEU A 53 -0.36 4.92 3.20
CA LEU A 53 -1.00 5.44 2.00
C LEU A 53 -0.05 5.27 0.82
N THR A 54 -0.58 4.82 -0.30
CA THR A 54 0.16 4.66 -1.54
C THR A 54 -0.50 5.46 -2.64
N MET A 55 0.29 6.26 -3.35
CA MET A 55 -0.10 6.93 -4.58
C MET A 55 0.56 6.21 -5.76
N SER A 56 -0.27 5.65 -6.64
CA SER A 56 0.18 4.96 -7.84
C SER A 56 0.10 5.91 -9.04
N MET A 57 1.17 5.90 -9.85
CA MET A 57 1.31 6.71 -11.04
C MET A 57 1.71 5.80 -12.18
N HIS A 58 1.06 5.96 -13.32
CA HIS A 58 1.52 5.35 -14.56
C HIS A 58 1.99 6.45 -15.49
N ASP A 59 2.68 6.14 -16.57
CA ASP A 59 2.89 7.12 -17.63
C ASP A 59 2.18 6.69 -18.91
N HIS A 60 2.26 7.51 -19.94
CA HIS A 60 1.66 7.22 -21.24
C HIS A 60 2.27 5.99 -21.94
N ARG A 61 3.37 5.42 -21.40
CA ARG A 61 4.03 4.19 -21.88
C ARG A 61 3.73 2.98 -20.99
N GLY A 62 2.88 3.13 -19.98
CA GLY A 62 2.55 2.08 -19.02
C GLY A 62 3.66 1.77 -17.99
N ARG A 63 4.64 2.67 -17.81
CA ARG A 63 5.63 2.54 -16.74
C ARG A 63 4.98 2.88 -15.41
N PHE A 64 5.26 2.07 -14.39
CA PHE A 64 4.68 2.20 -13.07
C PHE A 64 5.64 2.88 -12.09
N ALA A 65 5.11 3.80 -11.29
CA ALA A 65 5.75 4.34 -10.11
C ALA A 65 4.76 4.35 -8.95
N ALA A 66 5.27 4.19 -7.73
CA ALA A 66 4.47 4.33 -6.52
C ALA A 66 5.24 5.13 -5.46
N LEU A 67 4.54 6.01 -4.77
CA LEU A 67 5.02 6.69 -3.57
C LEU A 67 4.22 6.21 -2.38
N THR A 68 4.89 5.71 -1.34
CA THR A 68 4.24 5.16 -0.14
C THR A 68 4.68 5.91 1.11
N PHE A 69 3.72 6.36 1.91
CA PHE A 69 3.94 6.81 3.28
C PHE A 69 3.54 5.67 4.23
N ALA A 70 4.51 5.07 4.91
CA ALA A 70 4.30 3.95 5.82
C ALA A 70 4.27 4.39 7.29
N SER A 71 3.57 3.62 8.12
CA SER A 71 3.46 3.82 9.56
C SER A 71 3.53 2.49 10.32
N ASN A 72 3.97 2.57 11.57
CA ASN A 72 3.82 1.52 12.58
C ASN A 72 2.35 1.32 12.99
N GLU A 73 1.49 2.32 12.78
CA GLU A 73 0.07 2.16 13.01
C GLU A 73 -0.62 1.50 11.81
N ALA A 74 -1.41 0.46 12.05
CA ALA A 74 -2.21 -0.20 10.99
C ALA A 74 -3.28 0.72 10.40
N HIS A 75 -3.70 1.75 11.15
CA HIS A 75 -4.66 2.76 10.72
C HIS A 75 -4.11 4.17 10.99
N PRO A 76 -3.14 4.63 10.17
CA PRO A 76 -2.45 5.88 10.43
C PRO A 76 -3.40 7.09 10.51
N PRO A 77 -3.25 8.01 11.48
CA PRO A 77 -4.14 9.16 11.65
C PRO A 77 -4.10 10.11 10.45
N PHE A 78 -2.97 10.18 9.74
CA PHE A 78 -2.80 11.06 8.58
C PHE A 78 -3.70 10.68 7.40
N LEU A 79 -4.19 9.44 7.34
CA LEU A 79 -5.20 9.03 6.35
C LEU A 79 -6.47 9.88 6.47
N ARG A 80 -6.88 10.25 7.70
CA ARG A 80 -8.05 11.12 7.93
C ARG A 80 -7.85 12.52 7.35
N SER A 81 -6.62 13.02 7.35
CA SER A 81 -6.29 14.34 6.83
C SER A 81 -6.30 14.39 5.30
N LEU A 82 -5.89 13.31 4.63
CA LEU A 82 -5.90 13.20 3.17
C LEU A 82 -7.32 13.09 2.60
N THR A 83 -8.18 12.25 3.20
CA THR A 83 -9.61 12.17 2.81
C THR A 83 -10.31 13.53 2.91
N ARG A 84 -9.86 14.38 3.83
CA ARG A 84 -10.40 15.73 4.02
C ARG A 84 -9.89 16.72 2.97
N TYR A 85 -8.72 16.49 2.39
CA TYR A 85 -8.16 17.31 1.30
C TYR A 85 -8.78 16.94 -0.05
N GLU A 86 -9.00 15.64 -0.32
CA GLU A 86 -9.67 15.19 -1.55
C GLU A 86 -11.12 15.68 -1.65
N LYS A 87 -11.86 15.72 -0.54
CA LYS A 87 -13.24 16.24 -0.50
C LYS A 87 -13.34 17.76 -0.65
N ALA A 88 -12.23 18.48 -0.55
CA ALA A 88 -12.18 19.93 -0.66
C ALA A 88 -11.81 20.41 -2.08
N MET A 89 -11.54 19.49 -3.01
CA MET A 89 -11.39 19.74 -4.46
C MET A 89 -12.65 19.34 -5.21
#